data_AF-A0A1X7LGA8-F1
#
_entry.id   AF-A0A1X7LGA8-F1
#
_cell.length_a   1.000
_cell.length_b   1.000
_cell.length_c   1.000
_cell.angle_alpha   90.00
_cell.angle_beta   90.00
_cell.angle_gamma   90.00
#
_symmetry.space_group_name_H-M   'P 1'
#
loop_
_entity.id
_entity.type
_entity.pdbx_description
1 polymer ?
#
loop_
_entity_poly.entity_id
_entity_poly.type
_entity_poly.pdbx_seq_one_letter_code
_entity_poly.pdbx_strand_id
1 'polypeptide(L)'
;MMTEELIQTGEIKVLCFAEQGSTFDDDAVREGIGQAIELQAEWIALPIKRLPDSFFDLRTGVAGLWLQKLVNYRLGLAILGDVEPWQRKSKALEALIVECNRGKSCWFLPDLASLQERLAKTGQ
;
A
#
# COMPACT_ATOMS: atom_id res chain seq x y z
N MET A 1 3.05 -12.95 -15.19
CA MET A 1 1.73 -12.30 -15.18
C MET A 1 1.50 -11.82 -13.77
N MET A 2 1.47 -10.51 -13.55
CA MET A 2 0.98 -9.99 -12.28
C MET A 2 -0.52 -10.36 -12.19
N THR A 3 -0.97 -10.77 -11.01
CA THR A 3 -2.38 -11.12 -10.78
C THR A 3 -2.97 -9.94 -10.02
N GLU A 4 -3.64 -9.05 -10.73
CA GLU A 4 -4.28 -7.85 -10.19
C GLU A 4 -5.80 -7.90 -10.42
N GLU A 5 -6.55 -7.34 -9.47
CA GLU A 5 -8.00 -7.26 -9.52
C GLU A 5 -8.45 -5.86 -9.12
N LEU A 6 -9.40 -5.28 -9.85
CA LEU A 6 -10.02 -4.01 -9.48
C LEU A 6 -11.29 -4.29 -8.68
N ILE A 7 -11.34 -3.80 -7.45
CA ILE A 7 -12.53 -3.88 -6.60
C ILE A 7 -13.12 -2.49 -6.39
N GLN A 8 -14.39 -2.46 -5.98
CA GLN A 8 -15.09 -1.22 -5.64
C GLN A 8 -15.62 -1.28 -4.20
N THR A 9 -15.34 -0.23 -3.43
CA THR A 9 -15.80 -0.06 -2.05
C THR A 9 -16.56 1.26 -1.95
N GLY A 10 -17.89 1.19 -2.03
CA GLY A 10 -18.71 2.39 -2.21
C GLY A 10 -18.41 3.05 -3.57
N GLU A 11 -18.01 4.31 -3.56
CA GLU A 11 -17.59 5.02 -4.77
C GLU A 11 -16.09 4.85 -5.09
N ILE A 12 -15.31 4.33 -4.13
CA ILE A 12 -13.86 4.25 -4.22
C ILE A 12 -13.43 2.97 -4.94
N LYS A 13 -12.62 3.11 -5.98
CA LYS A 13 -11.99 2.00 -6.70
C LYS A 13 -10.61 1.68 -6.13
N VAL A 14 -10.32 0.39 -5.95
CA VAL A 14 -9.07 -0.10 -5.38
C VAL A 14 -8.45 -1.13 -6.33
N LEU A 15 -7.23 -0.87 -6.81
CA LEU A 15 -6.42 -1.81 -7.55
C LEU A 15 -5.71 -2.75 -6.57
N CYS A 16 -6.06 -4.03 -6.57
CA CYS A 16 -5.55 -5.02 -5.63
C CYS A 16 -4.54 -5.93 -6.32
N PHE A 17 -3.36 -6.07 -5.72
CA PHE A 17 -2.35 -7.03 -6.15
C PHE A 17 -2.47 -8.32 -5.34
N ALA A 18 -2.42 -9.47 -6.03
CA ALA A 18 -2.41 -10.76 -5.36
C ALA A 18 -1.12 -10.98 -4.56
N GLU A 19 -1.20 -11.85 -3.55
CA GLU A 19 -0.07 -12.24 -2.71
C GLU A 19 0.96 -13.07 -3.50
N GLN A 20 0.49 -13.89 -4.43
CA GLN A 20 1.36 -14.63 -5.34
C GLN A 20 1.84 -13.69 -6.44
N GLY A 21 3.15 -13.46 -6.47
CA GLY A 21 3.79 -12.60 -7.46
C GLY A 21 5.25 -12.34 -7.12
N SER A 22 5.96 -11.68 -8.01
CA SER A 22 7.31 -11.18 -7.72
C SER A 22 7.27 -10.08 -6.67
N THR A 23 8.39 -9.90 -5.99
CA THR A 23 8.67 -8.71 -5.20
C THR A 23 8.38 -7.47 -6.03
N PHE A 24 7.74 -6.51 -5.40
CA PHE A 24 7.37 -5.22 -5.96
C PHE A 24 8.61 -4.34 -5.89
N ASP A 25 9.27 -4.13 -7.03
CA ASP A 25 10.41 -3.23 -7.13
C ASP A 25 9.97 -1.83 -7.61
N ASP A 26 10.94 -0.96 -7.85
CA ASP A 26 10.69 0.42 -8.28
C ASP A 26 9.95 0.52 -9.62
N ASP A 27 10.13 -0.45 -10.51
CA ASP A 27 9.47 -0.49 -11.82
C ASP A 27 8.05 -1.03 -11.68
N ALA A 28 7.84 -2.06 -10.86
CA ALA A 28 6.51 -2.55 -10.50
C ALA A 28 5.66 -1.44 -9.85
N VAL A 29 6.26 -0.55 -9.05
CA VAL A 29 5.54 0.64 -8.52
C VAL A 29 5.11 1.59 -9.62
N ARG A 30 5.98 1.88 -10.58
CA ARG A 30 5.63 2.77 -11.71
C ARG A 30 4.52 2.18 -12.55
N GLU A 31 4.61 0.88 -12.83
CA GLU A 31 3.59 0.14 -13.56
C GLU A 31 2.26 0.12 -12.80
N GLY A 32 2.28 -0.20 -11.50
CA GLY A 32 1.08 -0.19 -10.66
C GLY A 32 0.41 1.17 -10.56
N ILE A 33 1.18 2.26 -10.52
CA ILE A 33 0.63 3.64 -10.61
C ILE A 33 -0.04 3.86 -11.96
N GLY A 34 0.61 3.47 -13.06
CA GLY A 34 0.05 3.60 -14.41
C GLY A 34 -1.28 2.88 -14.56
N GLN A 35 -1.34 1.62 -14.10
CA GLN A 35 -2.56 0.81 -14.10
C GLN A 35 -3.66 1.43 -13.22
N ALA A 36 -3.30 1.91 -12.03
CA ALA A 36 -4.27 2.56 -11.14
C ALA A 36 -4.91 3.78 -11.82
N ILE A 37 -4.12 4.60 -12.52
CA ILE A 37 -4.62 5.76 -13.27
C ILE A 37 -5.54 5.32 -14.41
N GLU A 38 -5.12 4.33 -15.21
CA GLU A 38 -5.91 3.80 -16.34
C GLU A 38 -7.27 3.28 -15.88
N LEU A 39 -7.30 2.57 -14.75
CA LEU A 39 -8.51 1.99 -14.16
C LEU A 39 -9.31 2.98 -13.30
N GLN A 40 -8.82 4.21 -13.16
CA GLN A 40 -9.36 5.24 -12.28
C GLN A 40 -9.47 4.77 -10.82
N ALA A 41 -8.54 3.93 -10.38
CA ALA A 41 -8.41 3.55 -8.99
C ALA A 41 -7.87 4.74 -8.17
N GLU A 42 -8.43 4.91 -6.99
CA GLU A 42 -7.96 5.91 -6.03
C GLU A 42 -6.99 5.30 -5.02
N TRP A 43 -7.02 3.98 -4.86
CA TRP A 43 -6.18 3.23 -3.95
C TRP A 43 -5.50 2.05 -4.64
N ILE A 44 -4.29 1.74 -4.18
CA ILE A 44 -3.58 0.50 -4.48
C ILE A 44 -3.50 -0.33 -3.20
N ALA A 45 -3.88 -1.60 -3.28
CA ALA A 45 -3.71 -2.57 -2.20
C ALA A 45 -2.60 -3.57 -2.55
N LEU A 46 -1.54 -3.59 -1.74
CA LEU A 46 -0.34 -4.40 -1.96
C LEU A 46 -0.08 -5.32 -0.75
N PRO A 47 0.05 -6.64 -0.94
CA PRO A 47 0.42 -7.54 0.14
C PRO A 47 1.82 -7.27 0.67
N ILE A 48 1.98 -7.24 1.99
CA ILE A 48 3.25 -6.97 2.66
C ILE A 48 4.36 -7.93 2.23
N LYS A 49 4.00 -9.17 1.87
CA LYS A 49 4.94 -10.19 1.39
C LYS A 49 5.56 -9.87 0.03
N ARG A 50 4.97 -8.95 -0.73
CA ARG A 50 5.53 -8.47 -1.99
C ARG A 50 6.43 -7.25 -1.80
N LEU A 51 6.49 -6.65 -0.61
CA LEU A 51 7.41 -5.55 -0.39
C LEU A 51 8.86 -6.06 -0.34
N PRO A 52 9.81 -5.31 -0.94
CA PRO A 52 11.22 -5.66 -0.85
C PRO A 52 11.74 -5.39 0.56
N ASP A 53 12.73 -6.14 1.02
CA ASP A 53 13.34 -5.92 2.35
C ASP A 53 13.86 -4.47 2.54
N SER A 54 14.29 -3.83 1.45
CA SER A 54 14.71 -2.43 1.43
C SER A 54 13.61 -1.46 1.83
N PHE A 55 12.33 -1.80 1.63
CA PHE A 55 11.20 -0.99 2.11
C PHE A 55 11.20 -0.90 3.64
N PHE A 56 11.61 -1.96 4.33
CA PHE A 56 11.62 -2.00 5.80
C PHE A 56 12.93 -1.43 6.40
N ASP A 57 14.01 -1.32 5.63
CA ASP A 57 15.21 -0.59 6.03
C ASP A 57 15.10 0.89 5.66
N LEU A 58 14.62 1.70 6.60
CA LEU A 58 14.39 3.14 6.39
C LEU A 58 15.66 3.93 6.03
N ARG A 59 16.86 3.40 6.29
CA ARG A 59 18.12 4.05 5.90
C ARG A 59 18.33 4.06 4.39
N THR A 60 17.67 3.16 3.66
CA THR A 60 17.72 3.11 2.19
C THR A 60 16.93 4.25 1.54
N GLY A 61 15.98 4.85 2.27
CA GLY A 61 15.07 5.87 1.74
C GLY A 61 13.97 5.34 0.81
N VAL A 62 13.94 4.03 0.53
CA VAL A 62 12.99 3.42 -0.43
C VAL A 62 11.53 3.64 -0.03
N ALA A 63 11.17 3.39 1.23
CA ALA A 63 9.81 3.62 1.70
C ALA A 63 9.36 5.08 1.52
N GLY A 64 10.23 6.04 1.84
CA GLY A 64 9.95 7.47 1.66
C GLY A 64 9.71 7.83 0.20
N LEU A 65 10.54 7.31 -0.72
CA LEU A 65 10.39 7.52 -2.16
C LEU A 65 9.07 6.95 -2.70
N TRP A 66 8.67 5.77 -2.24
CA TRP A 66 7.42 5.14 -2.63
C TRP A 66 6.20 5.92 -2.16
N LEU A 67 6.18 6.28 -0.87
CA LEU A 67 5.09 7.08 -0.29
C LEU A 67 4.99 8.44 -0.97
N GLN A 68 6.12 9.10 -1.23
CA GLN A 68 6.15 10.37 -1.93
C GLN A 68 5.60 10.24 -3.37
N LYS A 69 5.97 9.19 -4.11
CA LYS A 69 5.41 8.92 -5.45
C LYS A 69 3.88 8.87 -5.38
N LEU A 70 3.31 8.05 -4.51
CA LEU A 70 1.85 7.87 -4.45
C LEU A 70 1.12 9.14 -4.01
N VAL A 71 1.68 9.90 -3.08
CA VAL A 71 1.16 11.24 -2.72
C VAL A 71 1.16 12.18 -3.93
N ASN A 72 2.23 12.20 -4.73
CA ASN A 72 2.31 13.04 -5.93
C ASN A 72 1.24 12.67 -6.97
N TYR A 73 0.90 11.38 -7.09
CA TYR A 73 -0.16 10.89 -7.97
C TYR A 73 -1.56 10.93 -7.34
N ARG A 74 -1.68 11.40 -6.09
CA ARG A 74 -2.93 11.40 -5.29
C ARG A 74 -3.57 10.02 -5.14
N LEU A 75 -2.73 8.98 -5.09
CA LEU A 75 -3.14 7.60 -4.85
C LEU A 75 -2.95 7.24 -3.39
N GLY A 76 -3.94 6.57 -2.80
CA GLY A 76 -3.80 5.91 -1.51
C GLY A 76 -3.06 4.57 -1.64
N LEU A 77 -2.30 4.20 -0.61
CA LEU A 77 -1.62 2.91 -0.51
C LEU A 77 -2.12 2.12 0.69
N ALA A 78 -2.61 0.92 0.47
CA ALA A 78 -2.86 -0.05 1.53
C ALA A 78 -1.83 -1.17 1.45
N ILE A 79 -1.03 -1.34 2.50
CA ILE A 79 -0.14 -2.48 2.67
C ILE A 79 -0.87 -3.52 3.53
N LEU A 80 -1.12 -4.70 2.97
CA LEU A 80 -1.98 -5.72 3.56
C LEU A 80 -1.18 -6.89 4.13
N GLY A 81 -1.38 -7.19 5.40
CA GLY A 81 -0.80 -8.35 6.09
C GLY A 81 -0.21 -8.00 7.47
N ASP A 82 0.37 -9.01 8.10
CA ASP A 82 0.91 -8.89 9.45
C ASP A 82 2.19 -8.02 9.51
N VAL A 83 2.07 -6.87 10.18
CA VAL A 83 3.17 -5.92 10.42
C VAL A 83 3.87 -6.13 11.76
N GLU A 84 3.33 -6.96 12.66
CA GLU A 84 3.85 -7.13 14.01
C GLU A 84 5.33 -7.58 14.04
N PRO A 85 5.79 -8.51 13.17
CA PRO A 85 7.20 -8.90 13.09
C PRO A 85 8.12 -7.74 12.70
N TRP A 86 7.63 -6.77 11.95
CA TRP A 86 8.38 -5.62 11.46
C TRP A 86 8.44 -4.50 12.49
N GLN A 87 7.32 -4.22 13.17
CA GLN A 87 7.26 -3.25 14.27
C GLN A 87 8.26 -3.60 15.39
N ARG A 88 8.36 -4.88 15.76
CA ARG A 88 9.31 -5.34 16.79
C ARG A 88 10.78 -5.20 16.40
N LYS A 89 11.11 -5.09 15.10
CA LYS A 89 12.49 -5.00 14.62
C LYS A 89 13.06 -3.58 14.74
N SER A 90 12.23 -2.53 14.71
CA SER A 90 12.71 -1.15 14.66
C SER A 90 11.66 -0.15 15.15
N LYS A 91 12.03 0.66 16.15
CA LYS A 91 11.21 1.79 16.63
C LYS A 91 10.91 2.83 15.54
N ALA A 92 11.84 3.01 14.59
CA ALA A 92 11.63 3.94 13.49
C ALA A 92 10.59 3.41 12.50
N LEU A 93 10.59 2.11 12.23
CA LEU A 93 9.58 1.46 11.39
C LEU A 93 8.21 1.41 12.08
N GLU A 94 8.20 1.13 13.38
CA GLU A 94 6.99 1.25 14.20
C GLU A 94 6.39 2.66 14.12
N ALA A 95 7.21 3.71 14.29
CA ALA A 95 6.77 5.09 14.17
C ALA A 95 6.20 5.42 12.79
N LEU A 96 6.87 4.97 11.72
CA LEU A 96 6.37 5.13 10.33
C LEU A 96 4.99 4.47 10.16
N ILE A 97 4.84 3.23 10.61
CA ILE A 97 3.57 2.49 10.49
C ILE A 97 2.45 3.22 11.25
N VAL A 98 2.73 3.71 12.46
CA VAL A 98 1.77 4.49 13.25
C VAL A 98 1.39 5.81 12.55
N GLU A 99 2.36 6.51 11.96
CA GLU A 99 2.12 7.74 11.21
C GLU A 99 1.26 7.49 9.96
N CYS A 100 1.64 6.50 9.15
CA CYS A 100 0.84 6.06 8.00
C CYS A 100 -0.60 5.77 8.44
N ASN A 101 -0.78 4.91 9.45
CA ASN A 101 -2.10 4.53 9.94
C ASN A 101 -2.92 5.68 10.53
N ARG A 102 -2.34 6.84 10.87
CA ARG A 102 -3.07 8.06 11.25
C ARG A 102 -3.38 8.97 10.06
N GLY A 103 -2.59 8.88 8.99
CA GLY A 103 -2.75 9.64 7.76
C GLY A 103 -3.94 9.19 6.91
N LYS A 104 -4.08 9.84 5.75
CA LYS A 104 -5.17 9.61 4.79
C LYS A 104 -4.75 8.88 3.50
N SER A 105 -3.45 8.67 3.31
CA SER A 105 -2.89 8.26 2.01
C SER A 105 -2.06 6.98 2.06
N CYS A 106 -1.77 6.45 3.25
CA CYS A 106 -1.08 5.17 3.37
C CYS A 106 -1.53 4.44 4.63
N TRP A 107 -1.97 3.19 4.54
CA TRP A 107 -2.38 2.38 5.68
C TRP A 107 -1.72 1.01 5.65
N PHE A 108 -1.37 0.51 6.83
CA PHE A 108 -0.99 -0.87 7.08
C PHE A 108 -2.14 -1.56 7.80
N LEU A 109 -2.74 -2.55 7.15
CA LEU A 109 -3.97 -3.23 7.59
C LEU A 109 -3.78 -4.75 7.51
N PRO A 110 -4.49 -5.54 8.33
CA PRO A 110 -4.28 -6.99 8.35
C PRO A 110 -4.77 -7.66 7.06
N ASP A 111 -5.81 -7.13 6.42
CA ASP A 111 -6.44 -7.72 5.24
C ASP A 111 -7.24 -6.70 4.41
N LEU A 112 -7.75 -7.18 3.27
CA LEU A 112 -8.59 -6.41 2.35
C LEU A 112 -9.91 -5.99 3.00
N ALA A 113 -10.51 -6.82 3.84
CA ALA A 113 -11.78 -6.51 4.51
C ALA A 113 -11.64 -5.26 5.41
N SER A 114 -10.53 -5.16 6.14
CA SER A 114 -10.20 -4.00 6.98
C SER A 114 -9.99 -2.73 6.14
N LEU A 115 -9.43 -2.86 4.94
CA LEU A 115 -9.33 -1.74 4.00
C LEU A 115 -10.70 -1.27 3.55
N GLN A 116 -11.56 -2.19 3.15
CA GLN A 116 -12.91 -1.87 2.69
C GLN A 116 -13.73 -1.18 3.78
N GLU A 117 -13.69 -1.71 5.01
CA GLU A 117 -14.37 -1.10 6.16
C GLU A 117 -13.89 0.34 6.41
N ARG A 118 -12.57 0.55 6.34
CA ARG A 118 -11.98 1.86 6.59
C ARG A 118 -12.30 2.88 5.49
N LEU A 119 -12.26 2.48 4.23
CA LEU A 119 -12.68 3.31 3.10
C LEU A 119 -14.15 3.71 3.21
N ALA A 120 -15.03 2.76 3.56
CA ALA A 120 -16.46 3.02 3.75
C ALA A 120 -16.77 4.04 4.87
N LYS A 121 -15.89 4.16 5.87
CA LYS A 121 -15.98 5.19 6.94
C LYS A 121 -15.41 6.54 6.53
N THR A 122 -14.51 6.58 5.55
CA THR A 122 -13.83 7.81 5.11
C THR A 122 -14.62 8.56 4.03
N GLY A 123 -15.44 7.84 3.25
CA GLY A 123 -16.35 8.41 2.25
C GLY A 123 -17.73 8.83 2.78
N GLN A 124 -17.91 8.95 4.10
CA GLN A 124 -19.12 9.47 4.75
C GLN A 124 -18.91 10.92 5.22
#